data_AF-W9DSE2-F1
#
_entry.id   AF-W9DSE2-F1
#
_cell.length_a   1.000
_cell.length_b   1.000
_cell.length_c   1.000
_cell.angle_alpha   90.00
_cell.angle_beta   90.00
_cell.angle_gamma   90.00
#
_symmetry.space_group_name_H-M   'P 1'
#
loop_
_entity.id
_entity.type
_entity.pdbx_description
1 polymer ?
#
loop_
_entity_poly.entity_id
_entity_poly.type
_entity_poly.pdbx_seq_one_letter_code
_entity_poly.pdbx_strand_id
1 'polypeptide(L)'
;MKEDIEYMRKLCKTRPISYSDLDYLKKGSTAFLHENGYSTSQIAQALDLDERDVENNLKGTGFALDYKKIAQFEDKMPSNIGDTIVICVPSFGSENQVHCIKATVLQCVPRGNSCGLSVSLLENVDFEIPLYGKARKGTEIVVPVDWVSE
;
A
#
# COMPACT_ATOMS: atom_id res chain seq x y z
N MET A 1 8.34 -7.54 24.32
CA MET A 1 7.94 -6.10 24.19
C MET A 1 8.47 -5.43 22.92
N LYS A 2 9.78 -5.12 22.74
CA LYS A 2 10.27 -4.54 21.47
C LYS A 2 10.18 -5.51 20.28
N GLU A 3 10.48 -6.78 20.52
CA GLU A 3 10.36 -7.84 19.50
C GLU A 3 8.90 -8.07 19.06
N ASP A 4 7.93 -7.91 19.97
CA ASP A 4 6.51 -8.02 19.65
C ASP A 4 6.02 -6.88 18.75
N ILE A 5 6.48 -5.65 18.97
CA ILE A 5 6.04 -4.49 18.18
C ILE A 5 6.54 -4.57 16.73
N GLU A 6 7.81 -4.94 16.52
CA GLU A 6 8.34 -5.15 15.17
C GLU A 6 7.65 -6.33 14.48
N TYR A 7 7.33 -7.38 15.23
CA TYR A 7 6.53 -8.49 14.71
C TYR A 7 5.10 -8.06 14.32
N MET A 8 4.43 -7.26 15.13
CA MET A 8 3.11 -6.69 14.82
C MET A 8 3.17 -5.81 13.56
N ARG A 9 4.17 -4.94 13.44
CA ARG A 9 4.40 -4.14 12.23
C ARG A 9 4.61 -5.01 11.01
N LYS A 10 5.35 -6.10 11.15
CA LYS A 10 5.58 -7.07 10.07
C LYS A 10 4.29 -7.80 9.69
N LEU A 11 3.50 -8.28 10.66
CA LEU A 11 2.20 -8.90 10.43
C LEU A 11 1.25 -7.96 9.70
N CYS A 12 1.16 -6.71 10.17
CA CYS A 12 0.42 -5.68 9.48
C CYS A 12 0.87 -5.57 8.05
N LYS A 13 2.19 -5.53 7.77
CA LYS A 13 2.83 -5.43 6.43
C LYS A 13 2.76 -6.69 5.55
N THR A 14 2.37 -7.85 6.07
CA THR A 14 2.36 -9.12 5.32
C THR A 14 1.01 -9.82 5.32
N ARG A 15 -0.03 -9.25 5.95
CA ARG A 15 -1.38 -9.82 5.93
C ARG A 15 -2.01 -9.71 4.53
N PRO A 16 -2.73 -10.73 4.04
CA PRO A 16 -3.59 -10.59 2.86
C PRO A 16 -4.64 -9.50 3.11
N ILE A 17 -4.94 -8.67 2.11
CA ILE A 17 -5.83 -7.52 2.28
C ILE A 17 -7.06 -7.69 1.41
N SER A 18 -8.24 -7.63 2.03
CA SER A 18 -9.43 -7.12 1.36
C SER A 18 -9.37 -5.59 1.38
N TYR A 19 -9.53 -4.93 0.23
CA TYR A 19 -9.43 -3.47 0.02
C TYR A 19 -10.41 -2.61 0.85
N SER A 20 -11.12 -3.19 1.81
CA SER A 20 -11.91 -2.49 2.82
C SER A 20 -11.06 -1.69 3.83
N ASP A 21 -9.74 -1.88 3.85
CA ASP A 21 -8.80 -1.29 4.82
C ASP A 21 -7.73 -0.40 4.14
N LEU A 22 -8.11 0.82 3.75
CA LEU A 22 -7.23 1.70 2.95
C LEU A 22 -6.34 2.65 3.74
N ASP A 23 -6.32 2.53 5.05
CA ASP A 23 -5.20 3.00 5.87
C ASP A 23 -4.56 1.77 6.48
N TYR A 24 -3.86 1.02 5.62
CA TYR A 24 -3.29 -0.28 5.92
C TYR A 24 -2.51 -0.30 7.22
N LEU A 25 -1.87 0.83 7.59
CA LEU A 25 -1.06 0.96 8.79
C LEU A 25 -1.84 1.46 10.01
N LYS A 26 -3.11 1.85 9.90
CA LYS A 26 -3.85 2.49 11.02
C LYS A 26 -5.18 1.81 11.29
N LYS A 27 -6.29 2.21 10.65
CA LYS A 27 -7.63 1.70 11.01
C LYS A 27 -7.81 0.21 10.71
N GLY A 28 -7.32 -0.25 9.57
CA GLY A 28 -7.38 -1.67 9.19
C GLY A 28 -6.46 -2.55 10.01
N SER A 29 -5.24 -2.08 10.25
CA SER A 29 -4.31 -2.74 11.18
C SER A 29 -4.83 -2.76 12.61
N THR A 30 -5.61 -1.76 13.02
CA THR A 30 -6.20 -1.71 14.37
C THR A 30 -7.18 -2.87 14.58
N ALA A 31 -8.14 -3.05 13.68
CA ALA A 31 -9.11 -4.15 13.79
C ALA A 31 -8.42 -5.52 13.72
N PHE A 32 -7.51 -5.71 12.77
CA PHE A 32 -6.77 -6.97 12.62
C PHE A 32 -5.89 -7.32 13.81
N LEU A 33 -5.13 -6.36 14.36
CA LEU A 33 -4.33 -6.63 15.54
C LEU A 33 -5.21 -6.90 16.76
N HIS A 34 -6.35 -6.21 16.90
CA HIS A 34 -7.30 -6.47 17.97
C HIS A 34 -7.91 -7.88 17.88
N GLU A 35 -8.29 -8.33 16.68
CA GLU A 35 -8.76 -9.71 16.42
C GLU A 35 -7.69 -10.78 16.73
N ASN A 36 -6.40 -10.43 16.60
CA ASN A 36 -5.27 -11.28 16.99
C ASN A 36 -4.92 -11.19 18.49
N GLY A 37 -5.73 -10.47 19.29
CA GLY A 37 -5.62 -10.42 20.75
C GLY A 37 -4.66 -9.38 21.31
N TYR A 38 -4.17 -8.44 20.50
CA TYR A 38 -3.30 -7.36 20.98
C TYR A 38 -4.08 -6.26 21.70
N SER A 39 -3.50 -5.67 22.74
CA SER A 39 -4.13 -4.58 23.49
C SER A 39 -4.14 -3.26 22.71
N THR A 40 -5.04 -2.36 23.06
CA THR A 40 -5.10 -0.99 22.51
C THR A 40 -3.75 -0.26 22.57
N SER A 41 -3.01 -0.41 23.67
CA SER A 41 -1.70 0.23 23.85
C SER A 41 -0.61 -0.37 22.95
N GLN A 42 -0.61 -1.69 22.76
CA GLN A 42 0.32 -2.35 21.84
C GLN A 42 0.02 -1.96 20.38
N ILE A 43 -1.26 -1.85 20.03
CA ILE A 43 -1.70 -1.42 18.70
C ILE A 43 -1.30 0.04 18.46
N ALA A 44 -1.57 0.93 19.41
CA ALA A 44 -1.20 2.35 19.36
C ALA A 44 0.32 2.50 19.07
N GLN A 45 1.14 1.77 19.82
CA GLN A 45 2.59 1.76 19.64
C GLN A 45 3.04 1.17 18.30
N ALA A 46 2.40 0.08 17.84
CA ALA A 46 2.76 -0.57 16.58
C ALA A 46 2.44 0.32 15.37
N LEU A 47 1.33 1.04 15.42
CA LEU A 47 0.75 1.81 14.32
C LEU A 47 1.07 3.31 14.38
N ASP A 48 1.82 3.76 15.38
CA ASP A 48 2.13 5.17 15.63
C ASP A 48 0.85 6.03 15.69
N LEU A 49 -0.03 5.61 16.60
CA LEU A 49 -1.34 6.21 16.89
C LEU A 49 -1.48 6.53 18.38
N ASP A 50 -2.38 7.43 18.71
CA ASP A 50 -2.86 7.58 20.09
C ASP A 50 -3.86 6.45 20.42
N GLU A 51 -3.89 5.99 21.68
CA GLU A 51 -4.85 4.96 22.12
C GLU A 51 -6.31 5.38 21.85
N ARG A 52 -6.60 6.68 21.90
CA ARG A 52 -7.92 7.22 21.58
C ARG A 52 -8.32 7.00 20.12
N ASP A 53 -7.36 7.09 19.20
CA ASP A 53 -7.61 6.84 17.78
C ASP A 53 -7.82 5.36 17.52
N VAL A 54 -7.09 4.49 18.24
CA VAL A 54 -7.31 3.05 18.22
C VAL A 54 -8.73 2.72 18.70
N GLU A 55 -9.18 3.30 19.81
CA GLU A 55 -10.55 3.10 20.29
C GLU A 55 -11.61 3.59 19.30
N ASN A 56 -11.42 4.77 18.71
CA ASN A 56 -12.33 5.31 17.70
C ASN A 56 -12.40 4.41 16.47
N ASN A 57 -11.25 3.88 16.03
CA ASN A 57 -11.18 2.92 14.94
C ASN A 57 -11.98 1.65 15.26
N LEU A 58 -11.80 1.07 16.45
CA LEU A 58 -12.53 -0.13 16.91
C LEU A 58 -14.03 0.11 17.07
N LYS A 59 -14.44 1.32 17.48
CA LYS A 59 -15.86 1.73 17.57
C LYS A 59 -16.48 2.05 16.20
N GLY A 60 -15.70 1.98 15.12
CA GLY A 60 -16.13 2.36 13.77
C GLY A 60 -16.25 3.88 13.54
N THR A 61 -15.99 4.69 14.56
CA THR A 61 -16.11 6.17 14.55
C THR A 61 -14.84 6.90 14.13
N GLY A 62 -13.72 6.18 13.97
CA GLY A 62 -12.49 6.73 13.39
C GLY A 62 -12.73 7.21 11.96
N PHE A 63 -11.97 8.21 11.51
CA PHE A 63 -12.16 8.89 10.21
C PHE A 63 -12.56 7.91 9.10
N ALA A 64 -13.76 8.12 8.54
CA ALA A 64 -14.20 7.37 7.38
C ALA A 64 -13.36 7.81 6.18
N LEU A 65 -12.53 6.91 5.65
CA LEU A 65 -12.03 7.07 4.29
C LEU A 65 -13.21 6.91 3.34
N ASP A 66 -13.27 7.81 2.37
CA ASP A 66 -14.29 7.81 1.33
C ASP A 66 -13.95 6.70 0.34
N TYR A 67 -14.26 5.45 0.70
CA TYR A 67 -14.11 4.26 -0.15
C TYR A 67 -14.67 4.51 -1.56
N LYS A 68 -15.65 5.40 -1.71
CA LYS A 68 -16.14 5.88 -3.01
C LYS A 68 -15.03 6.37 -3.96
N LYS A 69 -13.92 6.90 -3.43
CA LYS A 69 -12.78 7.41 -4.22
C LYS A 69 -11.96 6.30 -4.87
N ILE A 70 -11.94 5.11 -4.27
CA ILE A 70 -11.17 3.97 -4.79
C ILE A 70 -12.05 2.84 -5.34
N ALA A 71 -13.33 2.82 -4.99
CA ALA A 71 -14.29 1.80 -5.42
C ALA A 71 -14.34 1.65 -6.94
N GLN A 72 -14.16 2.76 -7.67
CA GLN A 72 -14.10 2.78 -9.13
C GLN A 72 -12.84 2.15 -9.75
N PHE A 73 -11.85 1.75 -8.93
CA PHE A 73 -10.59 1.16 -9.37
C PHE A 73 -10.37 -0.26 -8.83
N GLU A 74 -11.31 -0.83 -8.06
CA GLU A 74 -11.12 -2.13 -7.41
C GLU A 74 -10.77 -3.26 -8.37
N ASP A 75 -11.33 -3.23 -9.57
CA ASP A 75 -11.08 -4.16 -10.66
C ASP A 75 -9.64 -4.12 -11.18
N LYS A 76 -8.96 -2.99 -11.00
CA LYS A 76 -7.57 -2.76 -11.44
C LYS A 76 -6.56 -2.83 -10.31
N MET A 77 -7.01 -2.89 -9.06
CA MET A 77 -6.11 -3.00 -7.94
C MET A 77 -5.48 -4.40 -7.92
N PRO A 78 -4.21 -4.53 -7.49
CA PRO A 78 -3.63 -5.82 -7.13
C PRO A 78 -4.53 -6.57 -6.14
N SER A 79 -4.30 -7.85 -5.87
CA SER A 79 -5.13 -8.55 -4.88
C SER A 79 -4.76 -8.18 -3.44
N ASN A 80 -3.49 -7.87 -3.17
CA ASN A 80 -2.99 -7.55 -1.84
C ASN A 80 -1.83 -6.55 -1.86
N ILE A 81 -1.60 -5.87 -0.72
CA ILE A 81 -0.29 -5.26 -0.43
C ILE A 81 0.71 -6.38 -0.16
N GLY A 82 1.96 -6.19 -0.57
CA GLY A 82 3.00 -7.22 -0.53
C GLY A 82 3.01 -8.10 -1.78
N ASP A 83 1.96 -8.05 -2.61
CA ASP A 83 1.96 -8.75 -3.89
C ASP A 83 3.08 -8.22 -4.79
N THR A 84 3.70 -9.15 -5.49
CA THR A 84 4.59 -8.80 -6.59
C THR A 84 3.74 -8.57 -7.82
N ILE A 85 3.79 -7.34 -8.32
CA ILE A 85 3.09 -6.92 -9.52
C ILE A 85 4.08 -6.62 -10.63
N VAL A 86 3.60 -6.68 -11.87
CA VAL A 86 4.32 -6.20 -13.04
C VAL A 86 3.76 -4.82 -13.39
N ILE A 87 4.65 -3.83 -13.44
CA ILE A 87 4.31 -2.47 -13.83
C ILE A 87 4.88 -2.26 -15.22
N CYS A 88 4.03 -1.89 -16.16
CA CYS A 88 4.40 -1.59 -17.53
C CYS A 88 4.40 -0.07 -17.73
N VAL A 89 5.59 0.51 -17.76
CA VAL A 89 5.81 1.94 -17.93
C VAL A 89 5.64 2.27 -19.41
N PRO A 90 4.72 3.20 -19.76
CA PRO A 90 4.57 3.64 -21.14
C PRO A 90 5.83 4.38 -21.58
N SER A 91 6.25 4.18 -22.84
CA SER A 91 7.36 4.93 -23.40
C SER A 91 7.01 6.42 -23.51
N PHE A 92 7.97 7.25 -23.15
CA PHE A 92 7.91 8.70 -23.41
C PHE A 92 8.86 9.03 -24.55
N GLY A 93 8.32 9.38 -25.73
CA GLY A 93 9.12 9.75 -26.91
C GLY A 93 8.70 8.98 -28.18
N SER A 94 9.63 8.86 -29.14
CA SER A 94 9.41 8.19 -30.44
C SER A 94 9.57 6.66 -30.40
N GLU A 95 9.84 6.09 -29.23
CA GLU A 95 9.98 4.65 -29.06
C GLU A 95 8.61 4.05 -28.74
N ASN A 96 8.19 3.01 -29.46
CA ASN A 96 6.91 2.31 -29.25
C ASN A 96 7.04 1.13 -28.26
N GLN A 97 8.06 1.13 -27.40
CA GLN A 97 8.36 -0.02 -26.55
C GLN A 97 7.84 0.20 -25.13
N VAL A 98 6.89 -0.63 -24.72
CA VAL A 98 6.46 -0.70 -23.32
C VAL A 98 7.51 -1.47 -22.53
N HIS A 99 8.00 -0.88 -21.44
CA HIS A 99 8.96 -1.52 -20.55
C HIS A 99 8.26 -1.98 -19.28
N CYS A 100 8.37 -3.27 -18.95
CA CYS A 100 7.74 -3.84 -17.77
C CYS A 100 8.78 -4.21 -16.71
N ILE A 101 8.45 -3.95 -15.44
CA ILE A 101 9.31 -4.20 -14.28
C ILE A 101 8.51 -4.79 -13.12
N LYS A 102 9.15 -5.66 -12.33
CA LYS A 102 8.54 -6.18 -11.11
C LYS A 102 8.71 -5.25 -9.92
N ALA A 103 7.65 -5.10 -9.14
CA ALA A 103 7.66 -4.36 -7.90
C ALA A 103 6.75 -5.01 -6.86
N THR A 104 7.02 -4.76 -5.58
CA THR A 104 6.16 -5.15 -4.47
C THR A 104 5.25 -3.99 -4.09
N VAL A 105 3.95 -4.23 -4.02
CA VAL A 105 2.97 -3.22 -3.58
C VAL A 105 3.18 -2.89 -2.11
N LEU A 106 3.25 -1.60 -1.78
CA LEU A 106 3.39 -1.12 -0.40
C LEU A 106 2.10 -0.45 0.11
N GLN A 107 1.38 0.29 -0.74
CA GLN A 107 0.13 1.01 -0.40
C GLN A 107 -0.61 1.52 -1.64
N CYS A 108 -1.95 1.70 -1.58
CA CYS A 108 -2.67 2.60 -2.52
C CYS A 108 -2.59 4.02 -1.99
N VAL A 109 -2.44 4.95 -2.91
CA VAL A 109 -2.39 6.39 -2.68
C VAL A 109 -3.53 7.03 -3.49
N PRO A 110 -4.72 7.26 -2.90
CA PRO A 110 -5.80 7.96 -3.58
C PRO A 110 -5.42 9.41 -3.90
N ARG A 111 -5.72 9.87 -5.11
CA ARG A 111 -5.38 11.19 -5.66
C ARG A 111 -6.61 11.82 -6.35
N GLY A 112 -7.59 12.24 -5.55
CA GLY A 112 -8.82 12.85 -6.09
C GLY A 112 -9.60 11.85 -6.96
N ASN A 113 -9.50 11.99 -8.29
CA ASN A 113 -10.15 11.13 -9.28
C ASN A 113 -9.24 10.02 -9.84
N SER A 114 -8.11 9.70 -9.18
CA SER A 114 -7.24 8.57 -9.53
C SER A 114 -6.73 7.83 -8.28
N CYS A 115 -6.24 6.58 -8.40
CA CYS A 115 -5.38 5.92 -7.40
C CYS A 115 -4.01 5.64 -8.03
N GLY A 116 -2.96 5.91 -7.25
CA GLY A 116 -1.63 5.38 -7.52
C GLY A 116 -1.27 4.27 -6.53
N LEU A 117 -0.27 3.47 -6.85
CA LEU A 117 0.31 2.48 -5.95
C LEU A 117 1.71 2.94 -5.57
N SER A 118 2.00 3.02 -4.27
CA SER A 118 3.39 3.04 -3.83
C SER A 118 3.93 1.62 -3.88
N VAL A 119 5.10 1.44 -4.48
CA VAL A 119 5.69 0.14 -4.77
C VAL A 119 7.19 0.19 -4.52
N SER A 120 7.79 -0.93 -4.12
CA SER A 120 9.25 -1.09 -4.07
C SER A 120 9.74 -1.91 -5.25
N LEU A 121 10.67 -1.37 -6.03
CA LEU A 121 11.21 -2.05 -7.21
C LEU A 121 12.00 -3.30 -6.82
N LEU A 122 11.77 -4.42 -7.51
CA LEU A 122 12.47 -5.67 -7.25
C LEU A 122 13.72 -5.86 -8.13
N GLU A 123 13.87 -5.01 -9.14
CA GLU A 123 14.89 -5.09 -10.19
C GLU A 123 15.51 -3.70 -10.43
N ASN A 124 16.71 -3.64 -11.01
CA ASN A 124 17.29 -2.38 -11.46
C ASN A 124 16.65 -1.97 -12.79
N VAL A 125 16.42 -0.67 -12.98
CA VAL A 125 15.77 -0.15 -14.18
C VAL A 125 16.83 0.44 -15.12
N ASP A 126 16.90 -0.08 -16.34
CA ASP A 126 17.80 0.41 -17.38
C ASP A 126 17.16 1.51 -18.27
N PHE A 127 15.83 1.64 -18.22
CA PHE A 127 15.02 2.69 -18.83
C PHE A 127 14.62 3.79 -17.81
N GLU A 128 14.07 4.90 -18.32
CA GLU A 128 13.60 6.01 -17.48
C GLU A 128 12.14 5.84 -17.05
N ILE A 129 11.90 5.98 -15.75
CA ILE A 129 10.55 6.09 -15.19
C ILE A 129 10.21 7.57 -15.03
N PRO A 130 9.03 8.05 -15.49
CA PRO A 130 8.62 9.43 -15.31
C PRO A 130 8.74 9.90 -13.87
N LEU A 131 9.28 11.10 -13.65
CA LEU A 131 9.55 11.71 -12.35
C LEU A 131 10.64 11.04 -11.50
N TYR A 132 11.07 9.82 -11.81
CA TYR A 132 12.05 9.05 -11.03
C TYR A 132 13.36 8.79 -11.80
N GLY A 133 13.36 8.95 -13.13
CA GLY A 133 14.50 8.63 -13.98
C GLY A 133 14.85 7.14 -13.91
N LYS A 134 16.14 6.81 -14.00
CA LYS A 134 16.63 5.44 -13.76
C LYS A 134 16.62 5.14 -12.27
N ALA A 135 15.91 4.10 -11.87
CA ALA A 135 15.78 3.68 -10.49
C ALA A 135 16.51 2.36 -10.20
N ARG A 136 16.80 2.09 -8.93
CA ARG A 136 17.49 0.87 -8.50
C ARG A 136 16.52 -0.07 -7.79
N LYS A 137 16.91 -1.34 -7.68
CA LYS A 137 16.23 -2.28 -6.80
C LYS A 137 16.12 -1.70 -5.39
N GLY A 138 14.93 -1.81 -4.81
CA GLY A 138 14.58 -1.30 -3.49
C GLY A 138 14.09 0.15 -3.48
N THR A 139 14.20 0.89 -4.59
CA THR A 139 13.64 2.24 -4.68
C THR A 139 12.11 2.18 -4.55
N GLU A 140 11.56 3.00 -3.66
CA GLU A 140 10.12 3.22 -3.55
C GLU A 140 9.68 4.29 -4.55
N ILE A 141 8.67 3.97 -5.36
CA ILE A 141 8.08 4.88 -6.35
C ILE A 141 6.55 4.82 -6.25
N VAL A 142 5.88 5.86 -6.75
CA VAL A 142 4.41 5.88 -6.88
C VAL A 142 4.05 5.82 -8.36
N VAL A 143 3.29 4.80 -8.76
CA VAL A 143 2.85 4.59 -10.14
C VAL A 143 1.32 4.65 -10.25
N PRO A 144 0.75 5.09 -11.38
CA PRO A 144 -0.68 4.95 -11.63
C PRO A 144 -1.12 3.47 -11.57
N VAL A 145 -2.32 3.20 -11.05
CA VAL A 145 -2.88 1.84 -11.07
C VAL A 145 -3.03 1.30 -12.50
N ASP A 146 -3.26 2.18 -13.47
CA ASP A 146 -3.38 1.83 -14.89
C ASP A 146 -2.06 1.31 -15.51
N TRP A 147 -0.93 1.40 -14.81
CA TRP A 147 0.33 0.81 -15.27
C TRP A 147 0.52 -0.63 -14.80
N VAL A 148 -0.36 -1.14 -13.93
CA VAL A 148 -0.32 -2.54 -13.50
C VAL A 148 -0.78 -3.41 -14.65
N SER A 149 0.05 -4.37 -15.06
CA SER A 149 -0.36 -5.41 -15.99
C SER A 149 -1.32 -6.36 -15.30
N GLU A 150 -2.36 -6.78 -16.04
CA GLU A 150 -3.16 -7.96 -15.70
C GLU A 150 -2.28 -9.22 -15.54
#